data_AF-A0AAJ4AQ28-F1
#
_entry.id   AF-A0AAJ4AQ28-F1
#
_cell.length_a   1.000
_cell.length_b   1.000
_cell.length_c   1.000
_cell.angle_alpha   90.00
_cell.angle_beta   90.00
_cell.angle_gamma   90.00
#
_symmetry.space_group_name_H-M   'P 1'
#
loop_
_entity.id
_entity.type
_entity.pdbx_description
1 polymer ?
#
loop_
_entity_poly.entity_id
_entity_poly.type
_entity_poly.pdbx_seq_one_letter_code
_entity_poly.pdbx_strand_id
1 'polypeptide(L)'
;MTDIEEALALLAAPCTDERFFQRALKALGLVTQCRWAAFGRPSHKDGIMEIVAFCDLKHNIPGFEFDLKGSPCESIYQLKYPNSHVLYSCDLQKTFPTFALIKKLGVSSYQAELILNDDGTPIGHILVMDTLPQTETMKSREFFRLLAQRIGIEYKRLLIARELDLHKQMIAHTEQLMSFVDRNYQYQVISKGYEKVFNRTAKSLIGKSVSEVHGETIFNDHLKPLLDRTLKGETITAQSWIHPPHLSEPIYLNIHHNPYYNEKDEVVGVIVSAHNITELHHANEKIAHYANHDPLTGLLNRRALFEQMEQKLQAQRKGQLQLAVIYLDLEGFRQINDTYGHHQGDSILNDVAKRIKQAASTQELVARIGGDEFIVLASLDYGASKADYKDKLTSRCKQFLTDLRMTIDIEGRCLPISANIGHYVVEECNMDLSSIISQADKDMYDNKKVQ
;
A
#
# COMPACT_ATOMS: atom_id res chain seq x y z
N MET A 1 -62.30 14.25 -6.79
CA MET A 1 -60.95 14.75 -7.07
C MET A 1 -60.75 14.68 -8.57
N THR A 2 -60.17 15.71 -9.18
CA THR A 2 -59.74 15.64 -10.58
C THR A 2 -58.51 14.73 -10.69
N ASP A 3 -58.25 14.11 -11.85
CA ASP A 3 -57.08 13.23 -12.05
C ASP A 3 -55.75 13.94 -11.70
N ILE A 4 -55.71 15.26 -11.84
CA ILE A 4 -54.57 16.11 -11.46
C ILE A 4 -54.40 16.19 -9.94
N GLU A 5 -55.46 16.29 -9.15
CA GLU A 5 -55.38 16.33 -7.68
C GLU A 5 -54.86 15.00 -7.12
N GLU A 6 -55.30 13.88 -7.69
CA GLU A 6 -54.81 12.55 -7.30
C GLU A 6 -53.34 12.34 -7.71
N ALA A 7 -52.96 12.80 -8.91
CA ALA A 7 -51.57 12.80 -9.37
C ALA A 7 -50.66 13.65 -8.47
N LEU A 8 -51.11 14.84 -8.05
CA LEU A 8 -50.35 15.69 -7.13
C LEU A 8 -50.21 15.05 -5.75
N ALA A 9 -51.24 14.35 -5.24
CA ALA A 9 -51.17 13.63 -3.97
C ALA A 9 -50.13 12.49 -4.00
N LEU A 10 -50.02 11.77 -5.12
CA LEU A 10 -48.99 10.74 -5.31
C LEU A 10 -47.57 11.29 -5.27
N LEU A 11 -47.37 12.51 -5.79
CA LEU A 11 -46.07 13.20 -5.85
C LEU A 11 -45.71 13.93 -4.56
N ALA A 12 -46.70 14.35 -3.76
CA ALA A 12 -46.49 15.07 -2.50
C ALA A 12 -45.96 14.19 -1.34
N ALA A 13 -45.96 12.88 -1.51
CA ALA A 13 -45.49 11.96 -0.47
C ALA A 13 -43.95 12.06 -0.29
N PRO A 14 -43.42 12.03 0.95
CA PRO A 14 -42.02 12.35 1.27
C PRO A 14 -40.99 11.26 0.88
N CYS A 15 -41.34 10.34 -0.01
CA CYS A 15 -40.50 9.18 -0.34
C CYS A 15 -39.60 9.51 -1.53
N THR A 16 -38.27 9.48 -1.34
CA THR A 16 -37.26 9.80 -2.37
C THR A 16 -36.42 8.58 -2.77
N ASP A 17 -36.94 7.37 -2.59
CA ASP A 17 -36.28 6.11 -2.97
C ASP A 17 -36.88 5.56 -4.28
N GLU A 18 -36.57 4.31 -4.65
CA GLU A 18 -37.07 3.69 -5.88
C GLU A 18 -38.61 3.67 -5.99
N ARG A 19 -39.33 3.78 -4.87
CA ARG A 19 -40.80 3.85 -4.84
C ARG A 19 -41.33 5.17 -5.39
N PHE A 20 -40.50 6.22 -5.41
CA PHE A 20 -40.82 7.51 -6.02
C PHE A 20 -41.13 7.33 -7.52
N PHE A 21 -40.27 6.64 -8.27
CA PHE A 21 -40.45 6.47 -9.72
C PHE A 21 -41.77 5.79 -10.06
N GLN A 22 -42.18 4.78 -9.28
CA GLN A 22 -43.45 4.10 -9.49
C GLN A 22 -44.65 5.03 -9.27
N ARG A 23 -44.61 5.88 -8.24
CA ARG A 23 -45.67 6.86 -7.97
C ARG A 23 -45.71 7.94 -9.05
N ALA A 24 -44.55 8.40 -9.49
CA ALA A 24 -44.43 9.36 -10.57
C ALA A 24 -45.03 8.82 -11.88
N LEU A 25 -44.73 7.57 -12.25
CA LEU A 25 -45.32 6.93 -13.43
C LEU A 25 -46.83 6.72 -13.31
N LYS A 26 -47.35 6.41 -12.12
CA LYS A 26 -48.81 6.36 -11.89
C LYS A 26 -49.47 7.72 -12.06
N ALA A 27 -48.86 8.77 -11.49
CA ALA A 27 -49.33 10.15 -11.67
C ALA A 27 -49.31 10.55 -13.15
N LEU A 28 -48.29 10.13 -13.90
CA LEU A 28 -48.19 10.35 -15.34
C LEU A 28 -49.34 9.69 -16.09
N GLY A 29 -49.58 8.39 -15.86
CA GLY A 29 -50.68 7.66 -16.50
C GLY A 29 -52.06 8.24 -16.18
N LEU A 30 -52.28 8.74 -14.94
CA LEU A 30 -53.52 9.43 -14.56
C LEU A 30 -53.72 10.75 -15.32
N VAL A 31 -52.68 11.59 -15.41
CA VAL A 31 -52.81 12.90 -16.08
C VAL A 31 -52.92 12.76 -17.60
N THR A 32 -52.20 11.81 -18.19
CA THR A 32 -52.26 11.57 -19.64
C THR A 32 -53.41 10.64 -20.05
N GLN A 33 -54.12 10.05 -19.08
CA GLN A 33 -55.14 9.01 -19.29
C GLN A 33 -54.63 7.84 -20.14
N CYS A 34 -53.33 7.57 -20.06
CA CYS A 34 -52.68 6.49 -20.80
C CYS A 34 -52.54 5.26 -19.91
N ARG A 35 -52.79 4.09 -20.51
CA ARG A 35 -52.71 2.81 -19.83
C ARG A 35 -51.32 2.48 -19.28
N TRP A 36 -50.28 2.76 -20.06
CA TRP A 36 -48.91 2.43 -19.68
C TRP A 36 -48.05 3.66 -19.52
N ALA A 37 -47.23 3.65 -18.47
CA ALA A 37 -46.20 4.65 -18.22
C ALA A 37 -44.88 3.96 -17.85
N ALA A 38 -43.77 4.44 -18.38
CA ALA A 38 -42.45 3.89 -18.08
C ALA A 38 -41.37 4.96 -17.96
N PHE A 39 -40.33 4.63 -17.19
CA PHE A 39 -39.08 5.37 -17.11
C PHE A 39 -37.98 4.48 -17.68
N GLY A 40 -37.33 4.96 -18.74
CA GLY A 40 -36.27 4.24 -19.44
C GLY A 40 -34.99 5.04 -19.57
N ARG A 41 -33.86 4.35 -19.66
CA ARG A 41 -32.52 4.93 -19.83
C ARG A 41 -31.64 4.06 -20.73
N PRO A 42 -30.62 4.61 -21.38
CA PRO A 42 -29.60 3.80 -22.04
C PRO A 42 -28.95 2.85 -21.03
N SER A 43 -28.82 1.58 -21.38
CA SER A 43 -28.10 0.59 -20.56
C SER A 43 -26.59 0.82 -20.63
N HIS A 44 -25.82 0.11 -19.79
CA HIS A 44 -24.36 0.05 -19.90
C HIS A 44 -23.89 -0.69 -21.16
N LYS A 45 -24.79 -1.47 -21.79
CA LYS A 45 -24.53 -2.14 -23.07
C LYS A 45 -24.90 -1.20 -24.22
N ASP A 46 -23.95 -1.01 -25.13
CA ASP A 46 -24.13 -0.14 -26.28
C ASP A 46 -25.33 -0.57 -27.13
N GLY A 47 -26.19 0.40 -27.47
CA GLY A 47 -27.40 0.15 -28.27
C GLY A 47 -28.58 -0.51 -27.54
N ILE A 48 -28.47 -0.78 -26.23
CA ILE A 48 -29.55 -1.37 -25.42
C ILE A 48 -30.24 -0.30 -24.58
N MET A 49 -31.57 -0.36 -24.52
CA MET A 49 -32.42 0.45 -23.64
C MET A 49 -32.86 -0.38 -22.43
N GLU A 50 -32.75 0.19 -21.23
CA GLU A 50 -33.25 -0.39 -19.99
C GLU A 50 -34.49 0.36 -19.52
N ILE A 51 -35.58 -0.36 -19.26
CA ILE A 51 -36.75 0.18 -18.56
C ILE A 51 -36.54 -0.03 -17.07
N VAL A 52 -36.29 1.05 -16.34
CA VAL A 52 -36.05 1.04 -14.89
C VAL A 52 -37.35 0.78 -14.12
N ALA A 53 -38.46 1.34 -14.62
CA ALA A 53 -39.77 1.12 -14.03
C ALA A 53 -40.86 1.16 -15.11
N PHE A 54 -41.85 0.26 -14.99
CA PHE A 54 -42.99 0.16 -15.91
C PHE A 54 -44.29 -0.04 -15.13
N CYS A 55 -45.31 0.72 -15.47
CA CYS A 55 -46.61 0.71 -14.79
C CYS A 55 -47.75 0.52 -15.80
N ASP A 56 -48.68 -0.40 -15.52
CA ASP A 56 -49.94 -0.63 -16.27
C ASP A 56 -51.16 -0.17 -15.44
N LEU A 57 -51.03 0.95 -14.72
CA LEU A 57 -51.98 1.55 -13.74
C LEU A 57 -52.41 0.65 -12.55
N LYS A 58 -52.55 -0.65 -12.75
CA LYS A 58 -52.98 -1.68 -11.78
C LYS A 58 -51.81 -2.50 -11.25
N HIS A 59 -50.79 -2.75 -12.07
CA HIS A 59 -49.65 -3.61 -11.70
C HIS A 59 -48.32 -2.93 -12.03
N ASN A 60 -47.32 -3.19 -11.19
CA ASN A 60 -45.94 -2.83 -11.45
C ASN A 60 -45.26 -4.00 -12.14
N ILE A 61 -44.59 -3.73 -13.26
CA ILE A 61 -43.83 -4.75 -14.00
C ILE A 61 -42.34 -4.53 -13.69
N PRO A 62 -41.56 -5.60 -13.40
CA PRO A 62 -40.11 -5.50 -13.24
C PRO A 62 -39.45 -4.86 -14.46
N GLY A 63 -38.32 -4.19 -14.24
CA GLY A 63 -37.53 -3.63 -15.34
C GLY A 63 -37.08 -4.69 -16.34
N PHE A 64 -36.89 -4.28 -17.59
CA PHE A 64 -36.45 -5.15 -18.69
C PHE A 64 -35.62 -4.37 -19.70
N GLU A 65 -34.80 -5.08 -20.48
CA GLU A 65 -33.94 -4.51 -21.51
C GLU A 65 -34.45 -4.86 -22.92
N PHE A 66 -34.21 -3.99 -23.90
CA PHE A 66 -34.48 -4.25 -25.33
C PHE A 66 -33.54 -3.44 -26.24
N ASP A 67 -33.40 -3.84 -27.50
CA ASP A 67 -32.62 -3.10 -28.50
C ASP A 67 -33.23 -1.73 -28.79
N LEU A 68 -32.45 -0.66 -28.62
CA LEU A 68 -32.92 0.70 -28.87
C LEU A 68 -33.27 0.89 -30.35
N LYS A 69 -32.45 0.33 -31.25
CA LYS A 69 -32.60 0.49 -32.69
C LYS A 69 -33.91 -0.11 -33.20
N GLY A 70 -34.68 0.68 -33.95
CA GLY A 70 -35.99 0.28 -34.47
C GLY A 70 -37.12 0.34 -33.46
N SER A 71 -36.87 0.85 -32.25
CA SER A 71 -37.92 1.11 -31.25
C SER A 71 -38.41 2.57 -31.34
N PRO A 72 -39.64 2.87 -30.86
CA PRO A 72 -40.11 4.25 -30.72
C PRO A 72 -39.21 5.12 -29.83
N CYS A 73 -38.47 4.49 -28.90
CA CYS A 73 -37.55 5.18 -28.02
C CYS A 73 -36.32 5.69 -28.78
N GLU A 74 -35.95 5.11 -29.92
CA GLU A 74 -34.83 5.62 -30.73
C GLU A 74 -35.07 7.08 -31.15
N SER A 75 -36.31 7.39 -31.51
CA SER A 75 -36.71 8.70 -32.02
C SER A 75 -36.51 9.83 -31.00
N ILE A 76 -36.65 9.54 -29.69
CA ILE A 76 -36.45 10.57 -28.67
C ILE A 76 -34.96 10.93 -28.53
N TYR A 77 -34.04 9.97 -28.66
CA TYR A 77 -32.60 10.22 -28.55
C TYR A 77 -31.97 10.83 -29.81
N GLN A 78 -32.70 10.87 -30.93
CA GLN A 78 -32.28 11.56 -32.15
C GLN A 78 -32.59 13.07 -32.10
N LEU A 79 -33.37 13.54 -31.11
CA LEU A 79 -33.66 14.96 -30.96
C LEU A 79 -32.43 15.75 -30.54
N LYS A 80 -32.39 17.02 -30.97
CA LYS A 80 -31.43 18.00 -30.49
C LYS A 80 -32.13 19.04 -29.64
N TYR A 81 -31.52 19.41 -28.52
CA TYR A 81 -31.99 20.51 -27.68
C TYR A 81 -32.26 21.77 -28.53
N PRO A 82 -33.38 22.50 -28.31
CA PRO A 82 -34.31 22.43 -27.19
C PRO A 82 -35.45 21.39 -27.33
N ASN A 83 -35.48 20.59 -28.40
CA ASN A 83 -36.52 19.59 -28.58
C ASN A 83 -36.26 18.40 -27.66
N SER A 84 -37.20 18.14 -26.75
CA SER A 84 -37.14 17.05 -25.78
C SER A 84 -38.39 16.15 -25.79
N HIS A 85 -39.34 16.41 -26.69
CA HIS A 85 -40.66 15.78 -26.70
C HIS A 85 -40.96 15.08 -28.04
N VAL A 86 -41.51 13.87 -28.00
CA VAL A 86 -42.04 13.15 -29.18
C VAL A 86 -43.45 12.67 -28.88
N LEU A 87 -44.34 12.82 -29.88
CA LEU A 87 -45.69 12.28 -29.87
C LEU A 87 -45.96 11.55 -31.19
N TYR A 88 -46.33 10.29 -31.09
CA TYR A 88 -47.00 9.51 -32.12
C TYR A 88 -48.46 9.31 -31.68
N SER A 89 -49.35 10.15 -32.22
CA SER A 89 -50.75 10.22 -31.77
C SER A 89 -51.58 8.98 -32.09
N CYS A 90 -51.24 8.23 -33.13
CA CYS A 90 -51.93 6.99 -33.54
C CYS A 90 -51.06 6.15 -34.48
N ASP A 91 -51.52 4.93 -34.80
CA ASP A 91 -50.92 4.06 -35.82
C ASP A 91 -49.44 3.70 -35.59
N LEU A 92 -48.96 3.72 -34.34
CA LEU A 92 -47.55 3.49 -33.98
C LEU A 92 -46.96 2.21 -34.59
N GLN A 93 -47.76 1.14 -34.66
CA GLN A 93 -47.33 -0.15 -35.22
C GLN A 93 -47.02 -0.09 -36.73
N LYS A 94 -47.57 0.88 -37.48
CA LYS A 94 -47.22 1.09 -38.89
C LYS A 94 -45.83 1.72 -39.01
N THR A 95 -45.49 2.61 -38.08
CA THR A 95 -44.19 3.30 -38.05
C THR A 95 -43.07 2.38 -37.56
N PHE A 96 -43.37 1.49 -36.60
CA PHE A 96 -42.40 0.56 -36.00
C PHE A 96 -42.85 -0.91 -36.11
N PRO A 97 -43.02 -1.47 -37.31
CA PRO A 97 -43.66 -2.77 -37.53
C PRO A 97 -42.85 -3.97 -37.01
N THR A 98 -41.55 -3.79 -36.81
CA THR A 98 -40.62 -4.83 -36.36
C THR A 98 -40.44 -4.88 -34.84
N PHE A 99 -40.92 -3.88 -34.09
CA PHE A 99 -40.72 -3.83 -32.64
C PHE A 99 -41.78 -4.66 -31.90
N ALA A 100 -41.35 -5.80 -31.33
CA ALA A 100 -42.25 -6.81 -30.79
C ALA A 100 -43.10 -6.33 -29.60
N LEU A 101 -42.57 -5.44 -28.75
CA LEU A 101 -43.24 -5.01 -27.51
C LEU A 101 -44.55 -4.27 -27.81
N ILE A 102 -44.52 -3.29 -28.72
CA ILE A 102 -45.72 -2.51 -29.08
C ILE A 102 -46.77 -3.37 -29.78
N LYS A 103 -46.34 -4.36 -30.56
CA LYS A 103 -47.23 -5.32 -31.24
C LYS A 103 -47.91 -6.26 -30.24
N LYS A 104 -47.15 -6.78 -29.26
CA LYS A 104 -47.67 -7.65 -28.21
C LYS A 104 -48.68 -6.93 -27.31
N LEU A 105 -48.42 -5.66 -27.00
CA LEU A 105 -49.29 -4.83 -26.16
C LEU A 105 -50.45 -4.18 -26.93
N GLY A 106 -50.44 -4.24 -28.26
CA GLY A 106 -51.47 -3.60 -29.10
C GLY A 106 -51.44 -2.08 -29.06
N VAL A 107 -50.26 -1.49 -28.82
CA VAL A 107 -50.09 -0.04 -28.67
C VAL A 107 -50.37 0.67 -30.00
N SER A 108 -51.20 1.70 -29.96
CA SER A 108 -51.52 2.57 -31.09
C SER A 108 -50.85 3.93 -30.98
N SER A 109 -50.58 4.41 -29.77
CA SER A 109 -50.03 5.74 -29.50
C SER A 109 -48.85 5.71 -28.53
N TYR A 110 -47.92 6.65 -28.68
CA TYR A 110 -46.73 6.78 -27.86
C TYR A 110 -46.38 8.24 -27.67
N GLN A 111 -46.05 8.62 -26.44
CA GLN A 111 -45.56 9.94 -26.10
C GLN A 111 -44.35 9.80 -25.18
N ALA A 112 -43.30 10.60 -25.39
CA ALA A 112 -42.11 10.56 -24.57
C ALA A 112 -41.45 11.92 -24.41
N GLU A 113 -40.71 12.05 -23.31
CA GLU A 113 -39.98 13.25 -22.94
C GLU A 113 -38.61 12.88 -22.40
N LEU A 114 -37.57 13.53 -22.93
CA LEU A 114 -36.21 13.39 -22.46
C LEU A 114 -36.05 13.96 -21.06
N ILE A 115 -35.28 13.23 -20.26
CA ILE A 115 -34.70 13.73 -19.03
C ILE A 115 -33.28 14.14 -19.37
N LEU A 116 -33.00 15.43 -19.19
CA LEU A 116 -31.71 16.02 -19.53
C LEU A 116 -30.89 16.30 -18.26
N ASN A 117 -29.59 16.24 -18.40
CA ASN A 117 -28.61 16.70 -17.43
C ASN A 117 -28.41 18.23 -17.56
N ASP A 118 -27.61 18.82 -16.67
CA ASP A 118 -27.42 20.27 -16.60
C ASP A 118 -26.62 20.80 -17.82
N ASP A 119 -25.84 19.93 -18.45
CA ASP A 119 -25.11 20.16 -19.70
C ASP A 119 -25.95 19.88 -20.96
N GLY A 120 -27.22 19.48 -20.81
CA GLY A 120 -28.12 19.16 -21.91
C GLY A 120 -27.99 17.72 -22.44
N THR A 121 -27.16 16.87 -21.85
CA THR A 121 -27.06 15.45 -22.24
C THR A 121 -28.25 14.62 -21.73
N PRO A 122 -28.79 13.67 -22.53
CA PRO A 122 -29.91 12.85 -22.09
C PRO A 122 -29.46 11.78 -21.08
N ILE A 123 -30.08 11.76 -19.90
CA ILE A 123 -29.83 10.74 -18.84
C ILE A 123 -30.92 9.67 -18.78
N GLY A 124 -31.99 9.88 -19.53
CA GLY A 124 -33.12 8.96 -19.63
C GLY A 124 -34.31 9.63 -20.31
N HIS A 125 -35.46 8.99 -20.24
CA HIS A 125 -36.72 9.51 -20.73
C HIS A 125 -37.89 8.87 -19.97
N ILE A 126 -38.98 9.60 -19.86
CA ILE A 126 -40.28 9.00 -19.51
C ILE A 126 -41.13 8.85 -20.76
N LEU A 127 -41.95 7.81 -20.77
CA LEU A 127 -42.86 7.52 -21.87
C LEU A 127 -44.23 7.09 -21.36
N VAL A 128 -45.25 7.32 -22.17
CA VAL A 128 -46.58 6.75 -22.03
C VAL A 128 -47.05 6.12 -23.33
N MET A 129 -47.85 5.08 -23.22
CA MET A 129 -48.40 4.34 -24.35
C MET A 129 -49.86 3.98 -24.10
N ASP A 130 -50.63 3.91 -25.18
CA ASP A 130 -52.01 3.42 -25.14
C ASP A 130 -52.38 2.63 -26.40
N THR A 131 -53.41 1.80 -26.28
CA THR A 131 -54.13 1.16 -27.39
C THR A 131 -55.01 2.14 -28.16
N LEU A 132 -55.38 3.27 -27.57
CA LEU A 132 -56.19 4.32 -28.16
C LEU A 132 -55.33 5.47 -28.71
N PRO A 133 -55.82 6.26 -29.68
CA PRO A 133 -55.17 7.49 -30.10
C PRO A 133 -55.02 8.49 -28.96
N GLN A 134 -53.87 9.17 -28.89
CA GLN A 134 -53.60 10.22 -27.91
C GLN A 134 -53.79 11.61 -28.53
N THR A 135 -54.30 12.54 -27.72
CA THR A 135 -54.31 13.97 -28.05
C THR A 135 -53.55 14.72 -26.98
N GLU A 136 -52.64 15.61 -27.39
CA GLU A 136 -51.84 16.40 -26.47
C GLU A 136 -52.45 17.78 -26.26
N THR A 137 -52.59 18.18 -25.00
CA THR A 137 -52.91 19.55 -24.61
C THR A 137 -51.67 20.25 -24.07
N MET A 138 -51.65 21.59 -24.09
CA MET A 138 -50.58 22.37 -23.45
C MET A 138 -50.39 22.00 -21.97
N LYS A 139 -51.47 21.74 -21.23
CA LYS A 139 -51.41 21.39 -19.80
C LYS A 139 -50.79 20.01 -19.58
N SER A 140 -51.20 19.01 -20.36
CA SER A 140 -50.65 17.66 -20.24
C SER A 140 -49.18 17.61 -20.64
N ARG A 141 -48.78 18.36 -21.70
CA ARG A 141 -47.38 18.49 -22.12
C ARG A 141 -46.50 19.12 -21.03
N GLU A 142 -46.97 20.21 -20.43
CA GLU A 142 -46.24 20.89 -19.35
C GLU A 142 -46.10 19.99 -18.11
N PHE A 143 -47.15 19.25 -17.75
CA PHE A 143 -47.06 18.28 -16.68
C PHE A 143 -46.02 17.19 -16.98
N PHE A 144 -46.04 16.65 -18.20
CA PHE A 144 -45.08 15.65 -18.67
C PHE A 144 -43.63 16.15 -18.54
N ARG A 145 -43.37 17.39 -18.99
CA ARG A 145 -42.07 18.05 -18.89
C ARG A 145 -41.61 18.26 -17.44
N LEU A 146 -42.47 18.79 -16.58
CA LEU A 146 -42.15 19.01 -15.16
C LEU A 146 -41.88 17.70 -14.42
N LEU A 147 -42.63 16.65 -14.75
CA LEU A 147 -42.42 15.34 -14.15
C LEU A 147 -41.10 14.71 -14.62
N ALA A 148 -40.74 14.84 -15.90
CA ALA A 148 -39.45 14.38 -16.42
C ALA A 148 -38.29 15.05 -15.67
N GLN A 149 -38.36 16.37 -15.46
CA GLN A 149 -37.36 17.09 -14.66
C GLN A 149 -37.28 16.58 -13.22
N ARG A 150 -38.44 16.38 -12.56
CA ARG A 150 -38.47 15.89 -11.18
C ARG A 150 -37.89 14.48 -11.06
N ILE A 151 -38.24 13.58 -11.98
CA ILE A 151 -37.66 12.22 -12.05
C ILE A 151 -36.16 12.29 -12.27
N GLY A 152 -35.68 13.18 -13.15
CA GLY A 152 -34.25 13.39 -13.37
C GLY A 152 -33.48 13.78 -12.11
N ILE A 153 -34.01 14.71 -11.32
CA ILE A 153 -33.37 15.14 -10.06
C ILE A 153 -33.26 13.98 -9.07
N GLU A 154 -34.34 13.24 -8.82
CA GLU A 154 -34.32 12.12 -7.88
C GLU A 154 -33.45 10.96 -8.39
N TYR A 155 -33.43 10.74 -9.70
CA TYR A 155 -32.59 9.73 -10.33
C TYR A 155 -31.10 10.04 -10.20
N LYS A 156 -30.67 11.28 -10.49
CA LYS A 156 -29.29 11.73 -10.27
C LYS A 156 -28.89 11.54 -8.80
N ARG A 157 -29.76 11.92 -7.87
CA ARG A 157 -29.53 11.76 -6.42
C ARG A 157 -29.30 10.31 -6.03
N LEU A 158 -30.09 9.39 -6.58
CA LEU A 158 -29.95 7.96 -6.33
C LEU A 158 -28.65 7.40 -6.94
N LEU A 159 -28.25 7.87 -8.12
CA LEU A 159 -27.00 7.46 -8.77
C LEU A 159 -25.77 7.89 -7.95
N ILE A 160 -25.72 9.16 -7.54
CA ILE A 160 -24.65 9.70 -6.68
C ILE A 160 -24.58 8.94 -5.36
N ALA A 161 -25.73 8.64 -4.75
CA ALA A 161 -25.78 7.88 -3.50
C ALA A 161 -25.22 6.46 -3.65
N ARG A 162 -25.53 5.77 -4.76
CA ARG A 162 -24.97 4.44 -5.07
C ARG A 162 -23.47 4.48 -5.34
N GLU A 163 -23.01 5.47 -6.10
CA GLU A 163 -21.58 5.64 -6.40
C GLU A 163 -20.78 5.93 -5.12
N LEU A 164 -21.32 6.77 -4.24
CA LEU A 164 -20.71 7.03 -2.93
C LEU A 164 -20.65 5.77 -2.06
N ASP A 165 -21.71 4.95 -2.06
CA ASP A 165 -21.73 3.69 -1.32
C ASP A 165 -20.68 2.71 -1.87
N LEU A 166 -20.56 2.59 -3.20
CA LEU A 166 -19.53 1.77 -3.83
C LEU A 166 -18.12 2.23 -3.45
N HIS A 167 -17.83 3.53 -3.53
CA HIS A 167 -16.53 4.08 -3.12
C HIS A 167 -16.22 3.80 -1.64
N LYS A 168 -17.21 3.97 -0.75
CA LYS A 168 -17.08 3.64 0.67
C LYS A 168 -16.78 2.16 0.87
N GLN A 169 -17.48 1.28 0.14
CA GLN A 169 -17.26 -0.17 0.22
C GLN A 169 -15.87 -0.55 -0.29
N MET A 170 -15.39 0.05 -1.39
CA MET A 170 -14.04 -0.21 -1.91
C MET A 170 -12.96 0.12 -0.88
N ILE A 171 -13.02 1.30 -0.26
CA ILE A 171 -12.09 1.71 0.80
C ILE A 171 -12.20 0.79 2.02
N ALA A 172 -13.43 0.45 2.43
CA ALA A 172 -13.66 -0.39 3.60
C ALA A 172 -13.11 -1.81 3.43
N HIS A 173 -13.08 -2.36 2.21
CA HIS A 173 -12.58 -3.71 1.95
C HIS A 173 -11.07 -3.79 1.67
N THR A 174 -10.35 -2.66 1.62
CA THR A 174 -8.90 -2.70 1.42
C THR A 174 -8.19 -3.34 2.62
N GLU A 175 -7.23 -4.21 2.34
CA GLU A 175 -6.35 -4.82 3.34
C GLU A 175 -5.25 -3.86 3.82
N GLN A 176 -5.02 -2.77 3.08
CA GLN A 176 -4.12 -1.71 3.51
C GLN A 176 -4.74 -0.93 4.66
N LEU A 177 -3.94 -0.57 5.65
CA LEU A 177 -4.38 0.24 6.79
C LEU A 177 -4.70 1.65 6.29
N MET A 178 -5.98 1.99 6.18
CA MET A 178 -6.44 3.33 5.84
C MET A 178 -7.50 3.78 6.83
N SER A 179 -7.43 5.03 7.26
CA SER A 179 -8.46 5.64 8.08
C SER A 179 -8.62 7.13 7.78
N PHE A 180 -9.81 7.65 8.06
CA PHE A 180 -10.09 9.07 8.12
C PHE A 180 -10.45 9.43 9.56
N VAL A 181 -9.73 10.42 10.10
CA VAL A 181 -9.89 10.93 11.46
C VAL A 181 -10.33 12.39 11.36
N ASP A 182 -11.41 12.75 12.03
CA ASP A 182 -11.90 14.13 12.03
C ASP A 182 -11.10 15.06 12.97
N ARG A 183 -11.51 16.33 13.04
CA ARG A 183 -10.93 17.33 13.96
C ARG A 183 -11.07 17.01 15.45
N ASN A 184 -11.99 16.13 15.81
CA ASN A 184 -12.21 15.70 17.20
C ASN A 184 -11.45 14.40 17.50
N TYR A 185 -10.54 13.98 16.62
CA TYR A 185 -9.78 12.74 16.72
C TYR A 185 -10.70 11.50 16.76
N GLN A 186 -11.81 11.52 16.04
CA GLN A 186 -12.69 10.36 15.91
C GLN A 186 -12.54 9.70 14.55
N TYR A 187 -12.53 8.37 14.55
CA TYR A 187 -12.50 7.58 13.32
C TYR A 187 -13.83 7.64 12.59
N GLN A 188 -13.84 8.24 11.40
CA GLN A 188 -15.04 8.33 10.56
C GLN A 188 -15.06 7.23 9.49
N VAL A 189 -13.88 6.84 9.01
CA VAL A 189 -13.70 5.73 8.07
C VAL A 189 -12.51 4.90 8.51
N ILE A 190 -12.64 3.58 8.45
CA ILE A 190 -11.58 2.62 8.71
C ILE A 190 -11.69 1.49 7.67
N SER A 191 -10.56 1.13 7.06
CA SER A 191 -10.45 -0.03 6.19
C SER A 191 -10.31 -1.33 6.99
N LYS A 192 -10.59 -2.46 6.34
CA LYS A 192 -10.44 -3.81 6.91
C LYS A 192 -9.02 -4.12 7.37
N GLY A 193 -8.00 -3.46 6.81
CA GLY A 193 -6.60 -3.60 7.24
C GLY A 193 -6.39 -3.36 8.75
N TYR A 194 -7.20 -2.51 9.38
CA TYR A 194 -7.14 -2.28 10.83
C TYR A 194 -7.60 -3.49 11.65
N GLU A 195 -8.44 -4.38 11.10
CA GLU A 195 -9.00 -5.50 11.87
C GLU A 195 -7.92 -6.46 12.36
N LYS A 196 -6.91 -6.71 11.51
CA LYS A 196 -5.75 -7.55 11.87
C LYS A 196 -4.88 -6.90 12.94
N VAL A 197 -4.69 -5.58 12.87
CA VAL A 197 -3.80 -4.84 13.76
C VAL A 197 -4.43 -4.56 15.13
N PHE A 198 -5.75 -4.48 15.23
CA PHE A 198 -6.45 -4.21 16.50
C PHE A 198 -7.26 -5.40 17.04
N ASN A 199 -7.32 -6.52 16.31
CA ASN A 199 -8.14 -7.69 16.63
C ASN A 199 -9.61 -7.33 16.95
N ARG A 200 -10.16 -6.40 16.17
CA ARG A 200 -11.50 -5.81 16.32
C ARG A 200 -12.08 -5.54 14.95
N THR A 201 -13.39 -5.62 14.78
CA THR A 201 -14.01 -5.32 13.48
C THR A 201 -13.92 -3.82 13.17
N ALA A 202 -13.74 -3.45 11.90
CA ALA A 202 -13.65 -2.05 11.46
C ALA A 202 -14.90 -1.27 11.87
N LYS A 203 -16.08 -1.90 11.76
CA LYS A 203 -17.36 -1.35 12.24
C LYS A 203 -17.36 -0.98 13.72
N SER A 204 -16.63 -1.72 14.57
CA SER A 204 -16.56 -1.44 16.01
C SER A 204 -15.61 -0.31 16.39
N LEU A 205 -14.78 0.14 15.43
CA LEU A 205 -13.78 1.19 15.61
C LEU A 205 -14.28 2.55 15.06
N ILE A 206 -15.18 2.54 14.07
CA ILE A 206 -15.82 3.75 13.56
C ILE A 206 -16.61 4.44 14.68
N GLY A 207 -16.47 5.76 14.77
CA GLY A 207 -17.07 6.63 15.79
C GLY A 207 -16.27 6.75 17.08
N LYS A 208 -15.29 5.87 17.32
CA LYS A 208 -14.44 5.92 18.52
C LYS A 208 -13.35 6.96 18.39
N SER A 209 -12.92 7.50 19.54
CA SER A 209 -11.74 8.36 19.57
C SER A 209 -10.47 7.55 19.31
N VAL A 210 -9.48 8.15 18.65
CA VAL A 210 -8.14 7.57 18.50
C VAL A 210 -7.56 7.19 19.86
N SER A 211 -7.78 8.00 20.89
CA SER A 211 -7.35 7.73 22.27
C SER A 211 -7.98 6.47 22.88
N GLU A 212 -9.26 6.20 22.61
CA GLU A 212 -9.96 5.00 23.09
C GLU A 212 -9.47 3.72 22.40
N VAL A 213 -9.02 3.85 21.14
CA VAL A 213 -8.54 2.70 20.35
C VAL A 213 -7.09 2.36 20.69
N HIS A 214 -6.23 3.36 20.84
CA HIS A 214 -4.78 3.17 21.06
C HIS A 214 -4.34 3.31 22.53
N GLY A 215 -5.20 3.84 23.39
CA GLY A 215 -4.85 4.23 24.77
C GLY A 215 -4.33 5.66 24.86
N GLU A 216 -4.55 6.31 26.00
CA GLU A 216 -4.23 7.73 26.19
C GLU A 216 -2.74 8.03 26.08
N THR A 217 -1.86 7.16 26.61
CA THR A 217 -0.41 7.38 26.57
C THR A 217 0.10 7.42 25.12
N ILE A 218 -0.24 6.39 24.32
CA ILE A 218 0.17 6.33 22.91
C ILE A 218 -0.43 7.50 22.12
N PHE A 219 -1.68 7.85 22.41
CA PHE A 219 -2.32 8.99 21.78
C PHE A 219 -1.59 10.29 22.08
N ASN A 220 -1.35 10.63 23.35
CA ASN A 220 -0.75 11.91 23.74
C ASN A 220 0.71 12.03 23.31
N ASP A 221 1.50 10.95 23.47
CA ASP A 221 2.94 11.01 23.27
C ASP A 221 3.36 10.85 21.80
N HIS A 222 2.57 10.11 21.01
CA HIS A 222 2.97 9.74 19.64
C HIS A 222 1.97 10.18 18.56
N LEU A 223 0.66 9.94 18.74
CA LEU A 223 -0.31 10.14 17.65
C LEU A 223 -0.82 11.59 17.56
N LYS A 224 -1.15 12.20 18.70
CA LYS A 224 -1.71 13.56 18.77
C LYS A 224 -0.77 14.60 18.17
N PRO A 225 0.56 14.60 18.40
CA PRO A 225 1.47 15.55 17.77
C PRO A 225 1.46 15.46 16.23
N LEU A 226 1.34 14.24 15.68
CA LEU A 226 1.25 14.01 14.24
C LEU A 226 -0.09 14.53 13.68
N LEU A 227 -1.19 14.15 14.34
CA LEU A 227 -2.54 14.59 13.95
C LEU A 227 -2.68 16.12 14.02
N ASP A 228 -2.16 16.77 15.06
CA ASP A 228 -2.23 18.23 15.24
C ASP A 228 -1.47 18.99 14.14
N ARG A 229 -0.29 18.49 13.77
CA ARG A 229 0.50 19.07 12.68
C ARG A 229 -0.20 18.87 11.34
N THR A 230 -0.76 17.70 11.09
CA THR A 230 -1.50 17.44 9.85
C THR A 230 -2.81 18.22 9.78
N LEU A 231 -3.51 18.43 10.88
CA LEU A 231 -4.69 19.30 10.94
C LEU A 231 -4.35 20.78 10.66
N LYS A 232 -3.07 21.18 10.79
CA LYS A 232 -2.57 22.50 10.37
C LYS A 232 -2.13 22.55 8.90
N GLY A 233 -2.35 21.48 8.14
CA GLY A 233 -2.06 21.38 6.70
C GLY A 233 -0.74 20.69 6.36
N GLU A 234 0.00 20.17 7.35
CA GLU A 234 1.28 19.51 7.09
C GLU A 234 1.11 18.04 6.68
N THR A 235 1.65 17.66 5.52
CA THR A 235 1.78 16.24 5.14
C THR A 235 2.98 15.62 5.85
N ILE A 236 2.74 14.54 6.59
CA ILE A 236 3.77 13.88 7.40
C ILE A 236 3.95 12.44 6.96
N THR A 237 5.20 12.02 6.87
CA THR A 237 5.57 10.61 6.71
C THR A 237 6.42 10.19 7.90
N ALA A 238 6.06 9.08 8.53
CA ALA A 238 6.76 8.53 9.69
C ALA A 238 6.90 7.03 9.53
N GLN A 239 8.01 6.47 10.03
CA GLN A 239 8.17 5.03 10.14
C GLN A 239 8.30 4.67 11.60
N SER A 240 7.56 3.65 12.04
CA SER A 240 7.58 3.24 13.44
C SER A 240 7.28 1.76 13.58
N TRP A 241 7.93 1.16 14.57
CA TRP A 241 7.51 -0.11 15.13
C TRP A 241 6.20 0.09 15.89
N ILE A 242 5.28 -0.83 15.70
CA ILE A 242 4.10 -0.97 16.55
C ILE A 242 4.06 -2.39 17.12
N HIS A 243 3.52 -2.50 18.33
CA HIS A 243 3.48 -3.75 19.10
C HIS A 243 2.02 -4.12 19.40
N PRO A 244 1.26 -4.65 18.42
CA PRO A 244 -0.10 -5.10 18.67
C PRO A 244 -0.12 -6.19 19.76
N PRO A 245 -0.93 -6.06 20.83
CA PRO A 245 -0.87 -6.96 21.99
C PRO A 245 -1.13 -8.45 21.68
N HIS A 246 -1.85 -8.74 20.59
CA HIS A 246 -2.21 -10.09 20.17
C HIS A 246 -1.28 -10.68 19.11
N LEU A 247 -0.30 -9.92 18.61
CA LEU A 247 0.72 -10.43 17.70
C LEU A 247 1.97 -10.82 18.49
N SER A 248 2.59 -11.93 18.11
CA SER A 248 3.84 -12.42 18.72
C SER A 248 5.05 -11.57 18.33
N GLU A 249 5.00 -10.96 17.14
CA GLU A 249 6.08 -10.15 16.60
C GLU A 249 5.60 -8.72 16.33
N PRO A 250 6.45 -7.71 16.59
CA PRO A 250 6.13 -6.34 16.24
C PRO A 250 6.12 -6.16 14.72
N ILE A 251 5.39 -5.15 14.24
CA ILE A 251 5.37 -4.81 12.82
C ILE A 251 5.90 -3.40 12.61
N TYR A 252 6.71 -3.24 11.57
CA TYR A 252 7.27 -1.96 11.15
C TYR A 252 6.37 -1.34 10.07
N LEU A 253 5.81 -0.18 10.38
CA LEU A 253 4.90 0.52 9.49
C LEU A 253 5.55 1.76 8.90
N ASN A 254 5.33 1.98 7.60
CA ASN A 254 5.48 3.28 6.96
C ASN A 254 4.11 3.96 6.91
N ILE A 255 3.98 5.10 7.58
CA ILE A 255 2.73 5.78 7.89
C ILE A 255 2.74 7.16 7.25
N HIS A 256 1.68 7.47 6.51
CA HIS A 256 1.44 8.78 5.90
C HIS A 256 0.21 9.43 6.52
N HIS A 257 0.37 10.67 6.96
CA HIS A 257 -0.70 11.54 7.42
C HIS A 257 -0.89 12.66 6.41
N ASN A 258 -2.05 12.70 5.77
CA ASN A 258 -2.40 13.71 4.77
C ASN A 258 -3.59 14.54 5.25
N PRO A 259 -3.54 15.87 5.16
CA PRO A 259 -4.68 16.72 5.46
C PRO A 259 -5.80 16.48 4.45
N TYR A 260 -7.05 16.43 4.94
CA TYR A 260 -8.22 16.37 4.10
C TYR A 260 -8.96 17.71 4.13
N TYR A 261 -9.17 18.29 2.95
CA TYR A 261 -9.77 19.59 2.75
C TYR A 261 -11.24 19.46 2.34
N ASN A 262 -12.08 20.37 2.83
CA ASN A 262 -13.43 20.56 2.33
C ASN A 262 -13.44 21.46 1.08
N GLU A 263 -14.62 21.70 0.51
CA GLU A 263 -14.82 22.58 -0.67
C GLU A 263 -14.40 24.04 -0.45
N LYS A 264 -14.13 24.45 0.80
CA LYS A 264 -13.70 25.81 1.18
C LYS A 264 -12.20 25.89 1.48
N ASP A 265 -11.43 24.87 1.10
CA ASP A 265 -10.00 24.72 1.40
C ASP A 265 -9.67 24.71 2.90
N GLU A 266 -10.61 24.31 3.75
CA GLU A 266 -10.40 24.16 5.19
C GLU A 266 -10.06 22.70 5.51
N VAL A 267 -9.01 22.47 6.32
CA VAL A 267 -8.68 21.11 6.78
C VAL A 267 -9.76 20.64 7.76
N VAL A 268 -10.52 19.61 7.38
CA VAL A 268 -11.62 19.03 8.19
C VAL A 268 -11.26 17.68 8.83
N GLY A 269 -10.09 17.13 8.51
CA GLY A 269 -9.58 15.92 9.13
C GLY A 269 -8.26 15.46 8.53
N VAL A 270 -7.86 14.24 8.89
CA VAL A 270 -6.60 13.61 8.50
C VAL A 270 -6.89 12.25 7.89
N ILE A 271 -6.35 12.01 6.69
CA ILE A 271 -6.29 10.68 6.09
C ILE A 271 -4.98 10.04 6.54
N VAL A 272 -5.08 8.90 7.22
CA VAL A 272 -3.93 8.10 7.64
C VAL A 272 -3.88 6.84 6.79
N SER A 273 -2.77 6.63 6.09
CA SER A 273 -2.47 5.36 5.42
C SER A 273 -1.20 4.76 5.99
N ALA A 274 -1.19 3.45 6.20
CA ALA A 274 -0.02 2.74 6.67
C ALA A 274 0.24 1.48 5.84
N HIS A 275 1.52 1.22 5.57
CA HIS A 275 1.98 0.05 4.86
C HIS A 275 2.94 -0.75 5.75
N ASN A 276 2.73 -2.05 5.84
CA ASN A 276 3.62 -2.94 6.57
C ASN A 276 4.89 -3.18 5.72
N ILE A 277 6.02 -2.69 6.23
CA ILE A 277 7.34 -2.80 5.60
C ILE A 277 8.30 -3.62 6.47
N THR A 278 7.79 -4.49 7.33
CA THR A 278 8.61 -5.30 8.26
C THR A 278 9.60 -6.19 7.51
N GLU A 279 9.13 -6.95 6.52
CA GLU A 279 10.00 -7.82 5.71
C GLU A 279 11.05 -7.02 4.94
N LEU A 280 10.64 -5.88 4.37
CA LEU A 280 11.54 -4.97 3.66
C LEU A 280 12.60 -4.39 4.60
N HIS A 281 12.21 -3.98 5.80
CA HIS A 281 13.12 -3.47 6.83
C HIS A 281 14.15 -4.54 7.22
N HIS A 282 13.72 -5.75 7.55
CA HIS A 282 14.63 -6.84 7.89
C HIS A 282 15.53 -7.26 6.72
N ALA A 283 15.02 -7.23 5.48
CA ALA A 283 15.84 -7.49 4.30
C ALA A 283 16.93 -6.42 4.16
N ASN A 284 16.58 -5.14 4.34
CA ASN A 284 17.54 -4.04 4.31
C ASN A 284 18.57 -4.13 5.45
N GLU A 285 18.16 -4.49 6.66
CA GLU A 285 19.08 -4.74 7.78
C GLU A 285 20.06 -5.87 7.46
N LYS A 286 19.58 -6.98 6.91
CA LYS A 286 20.43 -8.10 6.48
C LYS A 286 21.41 -7.68 5.38
N ILE A 287 20.95 -6.91 4.39
CA ILE A 287 21.82 -6.37 3.33
C ILE A 287 22.89 -5.45 3.93
N ALA A 288 22.51 -4.54 4.83
CA ALA A 288 23.44 -3.66 5.51
C ALA A 288 24.44 -4.43 6.38
N HIS A 289 24.00 -5.51 7.03
CA HIS A 289 24.86 -6.40 7.79
C HIS A 289 25.88 -7.12 6.88
N TYR A 290 25.43 -7.74 5.80
CA TYR A 290 26.30 -8.41 4.81
C TYR A 290 27.23 -7.45 4.08
N ALA A 291 26.84 -6.18 3.93
CA ALA A 291 27.72 -5.18 3.37
C ALA A 291 28.99 -5.01 4.22
N ASN A 292 28.92 -5.21 5.54
CA ASN A 292 30.02 -4.98 6.49
C ASN A 292 30.63 -6.25 7.10
N HIS A 293 29.96 -7.39 7.01
CA HIS A 293 30.40 -8.64 7.64
C HIS A 293 30.60 -9.75 6.62
N ASP A 294 31.50 -10.68 6.92
CA ASP A 294 31.69 -11.91 6.19
C ASP A 294 30.50 -12.86 6.49
N PRO A 295 29.74 -13.30 5.48
CA PRO A 295 28.49 -14.05 5.70
C PRO A 295 28.72 -15.43 6.30
N LEU A 296 29.92 -16.01 6.17
CA LEU A 296 30.23 -17.31 6.75
C LEU A 296 30.58 -17.19 8.23
N THR A 297 31.49 -16.29 8.58
CA THR A 297 32.09 -16.23 9.93
C THR A 297 31.47 -15.16 10.84
N GLY A 298 30.71 -14.22 10.29
CA GLY A 298 30.14 -13.08 11.03
C GLY A 298 31.17 -12.06 11.53
N LEU A 299 32.44 -12.17 11.11
CA LEU A 299 33.48 -11.17 11.36
C LEU A 299 33.31 -9.98 10.40
N LEU A 300 34.05 -8.89 10.61
CA LEU A 300 34.09 -7.81 9.61
C LEU A 300 34.61 -8.36 8.27
N ASN A 301 34.05 -7.90 7.17
CA ASN A 301 34.60 -8.21 5.85
C ASN A 301 35.72 -7.22 5.48
N ARG A 302 36.39 -7.48 4.36
CA ARG A 302 37.46 -6.63 3.83
C ARG A 302 37.06 -5.16 3.70
N ARG A 303 35.85 -4.85 3.23
CA ARG A 303 35.40 -3.47 3.05
C ARG A 303 35.31 -2.74 4.39
N ALA A 304 34.63 -3.34 5.37
CA ALA A 304 34.46 -2.74 6.69
C ALA A 304 35.81 -2.60 7.43
N LEU A 305 36.72 -3.57 7.28
CA LEU A 305 38.08 -3.45 7.82
C LEU A 305 38.78 -2.20 7.28
N PHE A 306 38.75 -1.98 5.96
CA PHE A 306 39.44 -0.86 5.33
C PHE A 306 38.86 0.48 5.79
N GLU A 307 37.54 0.60 5.89
CA GLU A 307 36.86 1.80 6.40
C GLU A 307 37.25 2.09 7.86
N GLN A 308 37.28 1.08 8.72
CA GLN A 308 37.68 1.22 10.12
C GLN A 308 39.18 1.54 10.27
N MET A 309 40.00 0.96 9.41
CA MET A 309 41.44 1.19 9.38
C MET A 309 41.76 2.63 8.99
N GLU A 310 41.05 3.20 8.00
CA GLU A 310 41.18 4.60 7.62
C GLU A 310 40.84 5.55 8.79
N GLN A 311 39.75 5.28 9.51
CA GLN A 311 39.38 6.05 10.71
C GLN A 311 40.47 5.99 11.79
N LYS A 312 41.01 4.81 12.07
CA LYS A 312 42.09 4.64 13.07
C LYS A 312 43.41 5.27 12.63
N LEU A 313 43.73 5.28 11.34
CA LEU A 313 44.88 6.01 10.81
C LEU A 313 44.75 7.52 11.02
N GLN A 314 43.55 8.08 10.85
CA GLN A 314 43.32 9.50 11.18
C GLN A 314 43.55 9.79 12.66
N ALA A 315 43.15 8.89 13.57
CA ALA A 315 43.43 9.02 14.99
C ALA A 315 44.93 8.90 15.30
N GLN A 316 45.66 8.01 14.62
CA GLN A 316 47.12 7.92 14.73
C GLN A 316 47.82 9.21 14.28
N ARG A 317 47.38 9.82 13.16
CA ARG A 317 47.91 11.12 12.68
C ARG A 317 47.75 12.24 13.71
N LYS A 318 46.72 12.15 14.55
CA LYS A 318 46.44 13.08 15.66
C LYS A 318 47.22 12.74 16.94
N GLY A 319 48.08 11.71 16.91
CA GLY A 319 48.86 11.26 18.08
C GLY A 319 48.01 10.62 19.17
N GLN A 320 46.85 10.04 18.82
CA GLN A 320 45.92 9.47 19.81
C GLN A 320 46.14 7.98 20.07
N LEU A 321 46.66 7.25 19.08
CA LEU A 321 46.93 5.83 19.14
C LEU A 321 48.08 5.47 18.21
N GLN A 322 48.64 4.27 18.38
CA GLN A 322 49.53 3.63 17.43
C GLN A 322 48.84 2.40 16.83
N LEU A 323 48.64 2.37 15.52
CA LEU A 323 47.97 1.27 14.83
C LEU A 323 48.95 0.13 14.56
N ALA A 324 48.45 -1.10 14.67
CA ALA A 324 49.17 -2.30 14.29
C ALA A 324 48.24 -3.32 13.65
N VAL A 325 48.77 -4.07 12.70
CA VAL A 325 48.07 -5.12 11.97
C VAL A 325 48.69 -6.46 12.33
N ILE A 326 47.85 -7.44 12.65
CA ILE A 326 48.23 -8.85 12.77
C ILE A 326 47.52 -9.60 11.65
N TYR A 327 48.28 -10.27 10.78
CA TYR A 327 47.81 -11.06 9.66
C TYR A 327 47.89 -12.54 10.02
N LEU A 328 46.82 -13.29 9.77
CA LEU A 328 46.72 -14.72 10.07
C LEU A 328 46.30 -15.50 8.82
N ASP A 329 47.02 -16.57 8.50
CA ASP A 329 46.75 -17.51 7.39
C ASP A 329 46.69 -18.94 7.95
N LEU A 330 45.60 -19.68 7.71
CA LEU A 330 45.48 -21.04 8.25
C LEU A 330 46.39 -22.03 7.52
N GLU A 331 47.18 -22.78 8.28
CA GLU A 331 48.06 -23.79 7.71
C GLU A 331 47.26 -24.97 7.13
N GLY A 332 47.55 -25.35 5.88
CA GLY A 332 47.00 -26.55 5.27
C GLY A 332 45.49 -26.51 4.96
N PHE A 333 44.82 -25.36 5.10
CA PHE A 333 43.36 -25.26 4.91
C PHE A 333 42.89 -25.75 3.53
N ARG A 334 43.66 -25.45 2.48
CA ARG A 334 43.39 -25.97 1.13
C ARG A 334 43.37 -27.50 1.08
N GLN A 335 44.33 -28.17 1.72
CA GLN A 335 44.39 -29.64 1.75
C GLN A 335 43.19 -30.22 2.50
N ILE A 336 42.72 -29.53 3.55
CA ILE A 336 41.53 -29.92 4.29
C ILE A 336 40.29 -29.83 3.39
N ASN A 337 40.13 -28.72 2.65
CA ASN A 337 39.03 -28.59 1.68
C ASN A 337 39.09 -29.66 0.58
N ASP A 338 40.28 -29.93 0.05
CA ASP A 338 40.47 -30.91 -1.02
C ASP A 338 40.18 -32.35 -0.53
N THR A 339 40.40 -32.63 0.78
CA THR A 339 40.24 -33.97 1.37
C THR A 339 38.85 -34.21 1.94
N TYR A 340 38.27 -33.22 2.62
CA TYR A 340 37.03 -33.35 3.41
C TYR A 340 35.87 -32.49 2.89
N GLY A 341 36.10 -31.73 1.81
CA GLY A 341 35.09 -30.90 1.17
C GLY A 341 34.87 -29.53 1.82
N HIS A 342 34.26 -28.63 1.06
CA HIS A 342 34.06 -27.24 1.46
C HIS A 342 33.16 -27.06 2.69
N HIS A 343 32.15 -27.92 2.89
CA HIS A 343 31.31 -27.86 4.09
C HIS A 343 32.11 -28.03 5.38
N GLN A 344 33.10 -28.92 5.37
CA GLN A 344 33.95 -29.11 6.53
C GLN A 344 34.92 -27.93 6.72
N GLY A 345 35.48 -27.39 5.63
CA GLY A 345 36.28 -26.16 5.68
C GLY A 345 35.49 -24.97 6.23
N ASP A 346 34.23 -24.83 5.85
CA ASP A 346 33.34 -23.77 6.34
C ASP A 346 33.10 -23.86 7.85
N SER A 347 32.97 -25.08 8.37
CA SER A 347 32.87 -25.34 9.81
C SER A 347 34.15 -24.92 10.55
N ILE A 348 35.31 -25.25 9.98
CA ILE A 348 36.62 -24.89 10.52
C ILE A 348 36.79 -23.37 10.56
N LEU A 349 36.46 -22.67 9.47
CA LEU A 349 36.55 -21.22 9.40
C LEU A 349 35.67 -20.55 10.47
N ASN A 350 34.49 -21.10 10.73
CA ASN A 350 33.61 -20.63 11.80
C ASN A 350 34.23 -20.79 13.19
N ASP A 351 34.84 -21.93 13.47
CA ASP A 351 35.44 -22.19 14.79
C ASP A 351 36.71 -21.38 15.01
N VAL A 352 37.54 -21.23 13.97
CA VAL A 352 38.69 -20.31 13.97
C VAL A 352 38.22 -18.89 14.22
N ALA A 353 37.22 -18.40 13.49
CA ALA A 353 36.70 -17.05 13.64
C ALA A 353 36.22 -16.75 15.07
N LYS A 354 35.47 -17.69 15.68
CA LYS A 354 35.03 -17.58 17.08
C LYS A 354 36.23 -17.46 18.03
N ARG A 355 37.28 -18.26 17.82
CA ARG A 355 38.48 -18.24 18.66
C ARG A 355 39.29 -16.97 18.51
N ILE A 356 39.50 -16.49 17.28
CA ILE A 356 40.18 -15.20 17.06
C ILE A 356 39.38 -14.09 17.76
N LYS A 357 38.06 -14.10 17.64
CA LYS A 357 37.19 -13.11 18.30
C LYS A 357 37.22 -13.20 19.84
N GLN A 358 37.34 -14.40 20.41
CA GLN A 358 37.46 -14.61 21.86
C GLN A 358 38.85 -14.24 22.39
N ALA A 359 39.90 -14.50 21.61
CA ALA A 359 41.27 -14.14 21.95
C ALA A 359 41.50 -12.63 21.80
N ALA A 360 40.79 -11.97 20.87
CA ALA A 360 40.83 -10.54 20.66
C ALA A 360 40.24 -9.75 21.85
N SER A 361 40.87 -8.62 22.16
CA SER A 361 40.35 -7.67 23.14
C SER A 361 39.17 -6.88 22.58
N THR A 362 38.38 -6.25 23.45
CA THR A 362 37.23 -5.43 23.05
C THR A 362 37.60 -4.20 22.20
N GLN A 363 38.87 -3.80 22.17
CA GLN A 363 39.38 -2.67 21.40
C GLN A 363 40.00 -3.08 20.05
N GLU A 364 40.22 -4.37 19.84
CA GLU A 364 40.74 -4.94 18.59
C GLU A 364 39.58 -5.23 17.62
N LEU A 365 39.81 -4.95 16.34
CA LEU A 365 38.86 -5.30 15.29
C LEU A 365 39.31 -6.58 14.61
N VAL A 366 38.39 -7.52 14.40
CA VAL A 366 38.67 -8.80 13.76
C VAL A 366 37.91 -8.88 12.45
N ALA A 367 38.63 -9.18 11.37
CA ALA A 367 38.08 -9.28 10.03
C ALA A 367 38.55 -10.55 9.33
N ARG A 368 37.70 -11.09 8.45
CA ARG A 368 38.09 -12.07 7.44
C ARG A 368 38.13 -11.38 6.09
N ILE A 369 39.28 -11.45 5.42
CA ILE A 369 39.54 -10.68 4.19
C ILE A 369 39.38 -11.52 2.92
N GLY A 370 39.47 -12.85 3.02
CA GLY A 370 39.25 -13.80 1.95
C GLY A 370 39.73 -15.20 2.35
N GLY A 371 39.19 -16.26 1.76
CA GLY A 371 39.69 -17.63 1.98
C GLY A 371 39.85 -18.00 3.46
N ASP A 372 41.08 -18.32 3.83
CA ASP A 372 41.60 -18.66 5.16
C ASP A 372 42.33 -17.50 5.87
N GLU A 373 42.22 -16.29 5.34
CA GLU A 373 42.97 -15.12 5.78
C GLU A 373 42.15 -14.24 6.73
N PHE A 374 42.73 -13.97 7.90
CA PHE A 374 42.14 -13.13 8.94
C PHE A 374 43.08 -11.98 9.29
N ILE A 375 42.50 -10.83 9.63
CA ILE A 375 43.23 -9.67 10.14
C ILE A 375 42.69 -9.28 11.51
N VAL A 376 43.59 -9.06 12.45
CA VAL A 376 43.32 -8.37 13.71
C VAL A 376 43.97 -7.00 13.67
N LEU A 377 43.16 -5.95 13.82
CA LEU A 377 43.61 -4.56 13.89
C LEU A 377 43.70 -4.13 15.35
N ALA A 378 44.92 -3.92 15.83
CA ALA A 378 45.21 -3.52 17.20
C ALA A 378 45.47 -2.02 17.31
N SER A 379 44.96 -1.41 18.38
CA SER A 379 45.23 -0.03 18.76
C SER A 379 46.09 -0.03 20.02
N LEU A 380 47.31 0.46 19.89
CA LEU A 380 48.29 0.54 20.97
C LEU A 380 48.35 1.97 21.50
N ASP A 381 48.71 2.14 22.78
CA ASP A 381 48.85 3.47 23.39
C ASP A 381 49.91 4.30 22.67
N TYR A 382 49.62 5.56 22.37
CA TYR A 382 50.58 6.46 21.73
C TYR A 382 51.71 6.87 22.70
N GLY A 383 52.92 7.05 22.18
CA GLY A 383 54.09 7.57 22.92
C GLY A 383 55.07 6.53 23.47
N ALA A 384 54.86 5.23 23.24
CA ALA A 384 55.87 4.20 23.55
C ALA A 384 56.99 4.15 22.50
N SER A 385 58.12 3.50 22.82
CA SER A 385 59.21 3.34 21.85
C SER A 385 58.89 2.28 20.79
N LYS A 386 59.57 2.34 19.64
CA LYS A 386 59.41 1.33 18.57
C LYS A 386 59.69 -0.09 19.07
N ALA A 387 60.68 -0.24 19.95
CA ALA A 387 61.01 -1.54 20.55
C ALA A 387 59.85 -2.06 21.41
N ASP A 388 59.23 -1.19 22.22
CA ASP A 388 58.10 -1.57 23.08
C ASP A 388 56.88 -2.04 22.26
N TYR A 389 56.57 -1.35 21.16
CA TYR A 389 55.46 -1.77 20.29
C TYR A 389 55.73 -3.14 19.66
N LYS A 390 56.96 -3.36 19.19
CA LYS A 390 57.36 -4.63 18.59
C LYS A 390 57.30 -5.78 19.60
N ASP A 391 57.79 -5.56 20.82
CA ASP A 391 57.77 -6.59 21.87
C ASP A 391 56.34 -6.92 22.33
N LYS A 392 55.48 -5.89 22.46
CA LYS A 392 54.06 -6.07 22.76
C LYS A 392 53.35 -6.88 21.68
N LEU A 393 53.52 -6.53 20.40
CA LEU A 393 52.91 -7.27 19.30
C LEU A 393 53.46 -8.68 19.16
N THR A 394 54.78 -8.86 19.29
CA THR A 394 55.39 -10.20 19.25
C THR A 394 54.79 -11.10 20.34
N SER A 395 54.63 -10.57 21.55
CA SER A 395 53.99 -11.29 22.66
C SER A 395 52.52 -11.60 22.36
N ARG A 396 51.80 -10.64 21.75
CA ARG A 396 50.41 -10.81 21.33
C ARG A 396 50.24 -11.89 20.26
N CYS A 397 51.12 -11.91 19.25
CA CYS A 397 51.13 -12.94 18.21
C CYS A 397 51.41 -14.33 18.80
N LYS A 398 52.35 -14.46 19.74
CA LYS A 398 52.60 -15.73 20.45
C LYS A 398 51.38 -16.21 21.23
N GLN A 399 50.64 -15.29 21.84
CA GLN A 399 49.39 -15.61 22.52
C GLN A 399 48.33 -16.10 21.52
N PHE A 400 48.10 -15.38 20.41
CA PHE A 400 47.20 -15.83 19.34
C PHE A 400 47.59 -17.21 18.80
N LEU A 401 48.87 -17.48 18.54
CA LEU A 401 49.34 -18.81 18.14
C LEU A 401 48.98 -19.89 19.17
N THR A 402 49.09 -19.58 20.45
CA THR A 402 48.76 -20.52 21.54
C THR A 402 47.25 -20.77 21.62
N ASP A 403 46.45 -19.72 21.53
CA ASP A 403 44.98 -19.78 21.64
C ASP A 403 44.33 -20.44 20.41
N LEU A 404 44.97 -20.30 19.24
CA LEU A 404 44.51 -20.88 17.97
C LEU A 404 44.98 -22.31 17.73
N ARG A 405 46.04 -22.76 18.41
CA ARG A 405 46.47 -24.17 18.36
C ARG A 405 45.38 -25.06 18.91
N MET A 406 44.84 -25.91 18.05
CA MET A 406 43.76 -26.82 18.43
C MET A 406 43.76 -28.08 17.59
N THR A 407 43.06 -29.09 18.07
CA THR A 407 42.66 -30.25 17.27
C THR A 407 41.17 -30.14 16.94
N ILE A 408 40.81 -30.19 15.66
CA ILE A 408 39.42 -30.34 15.24
C ILE A 408 39.17 -31.82 14.96
N ASP A 409 38.09 -32.35 15.52
CA ASP A 409 37.60 -33.68 15.18
C ASP A 409 36.84 -33.62 13.85
N ILE A 410 37.34 -34.34 12.86
CA ILE A 410 36.71 -34.51 11.55
C ILE A 410 36.51 -36.01 11.33
N GLU A 411 35.26 -36.47 11.37
CA GLU A 411 34.89 -37.88 11.17
C GLU A 411 35.65 -38.87 12.07
N GLY A 412 35.96 -38.49 13.32
CA GLY A 412 36.69 -39.31 14.28
C GLY A 412 38.22 -39.18 14.18
N ARG A 413 38.74 -38.24 13.38
CA ARG A 413 40.16 -37.91 13.29
C ARG A 413 40.44 -36.54 13.90
N CYS A 414 41.34 -36.49 14.88
CA CYS A 414 41.84 -35.24 15.44
C CYS A 414 42.92 -34.64 14.54
N LEU A 415 42.58 -33.59 13.78
CA LEU A 415 43.53 -32.86 12.96
C LEU A 415 44.02 -31.59 13.68
N PRO A 416 45.34 -31.40 13.83
CA PRO A 416 45.85 -30.15 14.36
C PRO A 416 45.62 -29.02 13.35
N ILE A 417 45.14 -27.88 13.84
CA ILE A 417 45.04 -26.64 13.08
C ILE A 417 45.94 -25.60 13.74
N SER A 418 46.72 -24.94 12.89
CA SER A 418 47.64 -23.86 13.22
C SER A 418 47.44 -22.72 12.23
N ALA A 419 48.00 -21.55 12.55
CA ALA A 419 48.00 -20.39 11.68
C ALA A 419 49.40 -19.81 11.58
N ASN A 420 49.78 -19.38 10.38
CA ASN A 420 50.93 -18.52 10.21
C ASN A 420 50.53 -17.11 10.62
N ILE A 421 51.35 -16.47 11.45
CA ILE A 421 51.08 -15.10 11.92
C ILE A 421 52.22 -14.18 11.49
N GLY A 422 51.85 -13.05 10.90
CA GLY A 422 52.70 -11.91 10.67
C GLY A 422 52.13 -10.66 11.31
N HIS A 423 52.97 -9.67 11.53
CA HIS A 423 52.54 -8.43 12.15
C HIS A 423 53.30 -7.23 11.61
N TYR A 424 52.66 -6.07 11.68
CA TYR A 424 53.27 -4.81 11.28
C TYR A 424 52.76 -3.65 12.15
N VAL A 425 53.70 -2.89 12.71
CA VAL A 425 53.41 -1.61 13.37
C VAL A 425 53.36 -0.54 12.29
N VAL A 426 52.26 0.23 12.21
CA VAL A 426 52.14 1.26 11.18
C VAL A 426 53.03 2.46 11.52
N GLU A 427 54.21 2.54 10.92
CA GLU A 427 55.16 3.63 11.22
C GLU A 427 54.80 4.92 10.49
N GLU A 428 54.39 4.82 9.22
CA GLU A 428 54.08 5.96 8.37
C GLU A 428 52.59 6.08 8.12
N CYS A 429 51.98 7.17 8.61
CA CYS A 429 50.54 7.39 8.49
C CYS A 429 50.08 7.72 7.05
N ASN A 430 51.02 7.91 6.11
CA ASN A 430 50.76 8.25 4.71
C ASN A 430 50.78 7.02 3.77
N MET A 431 51.06 5.83 4.30
CA MET A 431 50.99 4.60 3.50
C MET A 431 49.55 4.31 3.07
N ASP A 432 49.41 3.74 1.87
CA ASP A 432 48.14 3.17 1.42
C ASP A 432 47.77 1.94 2.29
N LEU A 433 46.47 1.74 2.52
CA LEU A 433 45.93 0.63 3.31
C LEU A 433 46.46 -0.73 2.82
N SER A 434 46.55 -0.90 1.49
CA SER A 434 47.03 -2.14 0.88
C SER A 434 48.50 -2.39 1.18
N SER A 435 49.32 -1.32 1.22
CA SER A 435 50.74 -1.42 1.58
C SER A 435 50.95 -1.81 3.04
N ILE A 436 50.12 -1.30 3.94
CA ILE A 436 50.18 -1.66 5.37
C ILE A 436 49.87 -3.15 5.56
N ILE A 437 48.80 -3.64 4.92
CA ILE A 437 48.44 -5.07 4.98
C ILE A 437 49.52 -5.94 4.33
N SER A 438 50.04 -5.54 3.16
CA SER A 438 51.11 -6.26 2.46
C SER A 438 52.38 -6.41 3.30
N GLN A 439 52.69 -5.43 4.17
CA GLN A 439 53.85 -5.53 5.04
C GLN A 439 53.67 -6.55 6.18
N ALA A 440 52.44 -6.70 6.70
CA ALA A 440 52.10 -7.74 7.67
C ALA A 440 52.05 -9.14 7.02
N ASP A 441 51.51 -9.24 5.81
CA ASP A 441 51.51 -10.47 4.99
C ASP A 441 52.94 -10.92 4.66
N LYS A 442 53.83 -9.99 4.30
CA LYS A 442 55.24 -10.29 4.07
C LYS A 442 55.94 -10.85 5.31
N ASP A 443 55.70 -10.26 6.49
CA ASP A 443 56.21 -10.77 7.76
C ASP A 443 55.70 -12.19 8.05
N MET A 444 54.42 -12.45 7.77
CA MET A 444 53.81 -13.78 7.90
C MET A 444 54.48 -14.80 6.97
N TYR A 445 54.69 -14.43 5.71
CA TYR A 445 55.32 -15.31 4.72
C TYR A 445 56.79 -15.60 5.04
N ASP A 446 57.53 -14.61 5.56
CA ASP A 446 58.91 -14.81 6.01
C ASP A 446 58.96 -15.74 7.24
N ASN A 447 58.03 -15.62 8.19
CA ASN A 447 57.91 -16.52 9.34
C ASN A 447 57.57 -17.97 8.91
N LYS A 448 56.73 -18.14 7.89
CA LYS A 448 56.35 -19.44 7.32
C LYS A 448 57.52 -20.21 6.70
N LYS A 449 58.58 -19.51 6.26
CA LYS A 449 59.79 -20.15 5.68
C LYS A 449 60.81 -20.59 6.73
N VAL A 450 60.73 -20.06 7.95
CA VAL A 450 61.70 -20.29 9.03
C VAL A 450 61.24 -21.41 9.97
N GLN A 451 59.93 -21.74 9.96
CA GLN A 451 59.36 -22.95 10.56
C GLN A 451 59.46 -24.15 9.62
#